data_AF-A0AAN7G109-F1
#
_entry.id   AF-A0AAN7G109-F1
#
_cell.length_a   1.000
_cell.length_b   1.000
_cell.length_c   1.000
_cell.angle_alpha   90.00
_cell.angle_beta   90.00
_cell.angle_gamma   90.00
#
_symmetry.space_group_name_H-M   'P 1'
#
loop_
_entity.id
_entity.type
_entity.pdbx_description
1 polymer ?
#
loop_
_entity_poly.entity_id
_entity_poly.type
_entity_poly.pdbx_seq_one_letter_code
_entity_poly.pdbx_strand_id
1 'polypeptide(L)'
;MAGRYCYENGLPFSAMVTAECTNVGLNILFKASSLKGLSYYVFVLYMYAFSTLVLFPLAFVFRGFSGQLCNYKGIEFSSATLASAISNLTPAFTFILAVIFRMENLALRCSITQAKIMGTIVSISGALVVVFYKGPTIISSSQSTSLSLHSPQGTSETRWVIGGLLLAASNLLFSGWYIVQTQVMKIYPAEIVVVFLYLLCATIISAPVCLIVEGNLSSWILRPDITLVAVIYSCYSHMVLALEGACVCINL
;
A
#
# COMPACT_ATOMS: atom_id res chain seq x y z
N MET A 1 17.46 17.34 -24.45
CA MET A 1 16.14 17.69 -23.85
C MET A 1 15.16 16.53 -23.90
N ALA A 2 14.87 15.92 -25.06
CA ALA A 2 13.88 14.83 -25.19
C ALA A 2 13.98 13.69 -24.13
N GLY A 3 15.18 13.12 -23.91
CA GLY A 3 15.34 11.99 -22.97
C GLY A 3 15.01 12.29 -21.50
N ARG A 4 15.01 13.56 -21.09
CA ARG A 4 14.65 13.97 -19.72
C ARG A 4 13.13 14.02 -19.54
N TYR A 5 12.42 14.44 -20.58
CA TYR A 5 10.96 14.48 -20.66
C TYR A 5 10.33 13.07 -20.65
N CYS A 6 11.00 12.07 -21.23
CA CYS A 6 10.57 10.67 -21.12
C CYS A 6 10.78 10.09 -19.72
N TYR A 7 11.80 10.54 -18.97
CA TYR A 7 12.08 10.03 -17.62
C TYR A 7 11.08 10.58 -16.59
N GLU A 8 10.78 11.87 -16.62
CA GLU A 8 9.80 12.50 -15.72
C GLU A 8 8.36 12.00 -15.92
N ASN A 9 7.94 11.75 -17.16
CA ASN A 9 6.62 11.16 -17.43
C ASN A 9 6.62 9.62 -17.26
N GLY A 10 7.78 8.97 -17.40
CA GLY A 10 7.93 7.53 -17.24
C GLY A 10 7.96 7.06 -15.79
N LEU A 11 8.51 7.86 -14.87
CA LEU A 11 8.58 7.54 -13.44
C LEU A 11 7.20 7.30 -12.78
N PRO A 12 6.19 8.19 -12.90
CA PRO A 12 4.86 7.94 -12.33
C PRO A 12 4.12 6.78 -13.03
N PHE A 13 4.39 6.53 -14.32
CA PHE A 13 3.86 5.36 -15.01
C PHE A 13 4.48 4.05 -14.50
N SER A 14 5.81 4.04 -14.28
CA SER A 14 6.52 2.90 -13.71
C SER A 14 6.12 2.61 -12.26
N ALA A 15 5.86 3.64 -11.46
CA ALA A 15 5.28 3.52 -10.13
C ALA A 15 3.89 2.87 -10.22
N MET A 16 2.95 3.46 -10.98
CA MET A 16 1.60 2.91 -11.16
C MET A 16 1.58 1.44 -11.62
N VAL A 17 2.44 1.05 -12.56
CA VAL A 17 2.57 -0.35 -12.99
C VAL A 17 3.10 -1.24 -11.85
N THR A 18 4.07 -0.77 -11.07
CA THR A 18 4.63 -1.51 -9.93
C THR A 18 3.58 -1.69 -8.82
N ALA A 19 2.81 -0.65 -8.49
CA ALA A 19 1.70 -0.70 -7.56
C ALA A 19 0.64 -1.73 -7.96
N GLU A 20 0.16 -1.68 -9.21
CA GLU A 20 -0.89 -2.59 -9.68
C GLU A 20 -0.38 -4.04 -9.79
N CYS A 21 0.83 -4.26 -10.30
CA CYS A 21 1.45 -5.60 -10.28
C CYS A 21 1.56 -6.15 -8.85
N THR A 22 1.89 -5.29 -7.88
CA THR A 22 2.02 -5.68 -6.47
C THR A 22 0.65 -5.95 -5.83
N ASN A 23 -0.36 -5.14 -6.12
CA ASN A 23 -1.73 -5.35 -5.68
C ASN A 23 -2.31 -6.67 -6.22
N VAL A 24 -2.14 -6.94 -7.51
CA VAL A 24 -2.57 -8.22 -8.14
C VAL A 24 -1.83 -9.41 -7.54
N GLY A 25 -0.50 -9.32 -7.38
CA GLY A 25 0.30 -10.36 -6.74
C GLY A 25 -0.15 -10.69 -5.32
N LEU A 26 -0.46 -9.66 -4.51
CA LEU A 26 -0.95 -9.82 -3.15
C LEU A 26 -2.32 -10.52 -3.11
N ASN A 27 -3.25 -10.15 -4.00
CA ASN A 27 -4.57 -10.78 -4.06
C ASN A 27 -4.49 -12.28 -4.45
N ILE A 28 -3.58 -12.64 -5.37
CA ILE A 28 -3.33 -14.04 -5.74
C ILE A 28 -2.72 -14.81 -4.56
N LEU A 29 -1.72 -14.24 -3.89
CA LEU A 29 -1.06 -14.85 -2.73
C LEU A 29 -2.00 -15.01 -1.52
N PHE A 30 -2.87 -14.03 -1.27
CA PHE A 30 -3.94 -14.12 -0.27
C PHE A 30 -4.91 -15.25 -0.62
N LYS A 31 -5.36 -15.35 -1.88
CA LYS A 31 -6.25 -16.43 -2.32
C LYS A 31 -5.60 -17.81 -2.16
N ALA A 32 -4.33 -17.95 -2.51
CA ALA A 32 -3.56 -19.18 -2.32
C ALA A 32 -3.38 -19.54 -0.83
N SER A 33 -3.20 -18.54 0.04
CA SER A 33 -3.08 -18.73 1.50
C SER A 33 -4.41 -19.15 2.13
N SER A 34 -5.52 -18.53 1.70
CA SER A 34 -6.88 -18.90 2.12
C SER A 34 -7.24 -20.33 1.72
N LEU A 35 -6.81 -20.80 0.55
CA LEU A 35 -6.99 -22.20 0.11
C LEU A 35 -6.23 -23.22 0.99
N LYS A 36 -5.21 -22.80 1.74
CA LYS A 36 -4.53 -23.63 2.74
C LYS A 36 -5.15 -23.56 4.14
N GLY A 37 -6.29 -22.89 4.29
CA GLY A 37 -7.01 -22.76 5.56
C GLY A 37 -6.49 -21.66 6.48
N LEU A 38 -5.67 -20.71 5.98
CA LEU A 38 -5.31 -19.54 6.78
C LEU A 38 -6.53 -18.63 6.96
N SER A 39 -6.88 -18.33 8.21
CA SER A 39 -7.95 -17.39 8.56
C SER A 39 -7.61 -15.97 8.08
N TYR A 40 -8.58 -15.28 7.50
CA TYR A 40 -8.35 -13.95 6.93
C TYR A 40 -8.04 -12.90 8.01
N TYR A 41 -8.60 -13.05 9.22
CA TYR A 41 -8.28 -12.19 10.37
C TYR A 41 -6.80 -12.31 10.75
N VAL A 42 -6.30 -13.55 10.83
CA VAL A 42 -4.89 -13.85 11.16
C VAL A 42 -3.95 -13.32 10.06
N PHE A 43 -4.32 -13.50 8.79
CA PHE A 43 -3.56 -12.94 7.68
C PHE A 43 -3.44 -11.41 7.76
N VAL A 44 -4.57 -10.71 7.97
CA VAL A 44 -4.63 -9.25 8.07
C VAL A 44 -3.82 -8.75 9.28
N LEU A 45 -3.91 -9.41 10.42
CA LEU A 45 -3.11 -9.08 11.61
C LEU A 45 -1.61 -9.23 11.34
N TYR A 46 -1.16 -10.36 10.78
CA TYR A 46 0.27 -10.57 10.50
C TYR A 46 0.80 -9.60 9.44
N MET A 47 0.01 -9.32 8.40
CA MET A 47 0.32 -8.32 7.38
C MET A 47 0.59 -6.95 8.00
N TYR A 48 -0.31 -6.42 8.85
CA TYR A 48 -0.10 -5.13 9.49
C TYR A 48 1.00 -5.16 10.55
N ALA A 49 1.06 -6.18 11.41
CA ALA A 49 2.06 -6.27 12.47
C ALA A 49 3.49 -6.37 11.92
N PHE A 50 3.72 -7.21 10.91
CA PHE A 50 5.04 -7.38 10.30
C PHE A 50 5.45 -6.11 9.51
N SER A 51 4.50 -5.49 8.80
CA SER A 51 4.76 -4.21 8.11
C SER A 51 5.14 -3.09 9.09
N THR A 52 4.42 -2.98 10.22
CA THR A 52 4.74 -2.02 11.29
C THR A 52 6.13 -2.27 11.88
N LEU A 53 6.49 -3.53 12.12
CA LEU A 53 7.79 -3.91 12.70
C LEU A 53 8.96 -3.58 11.75
N VAL A 54 8.80 -3.83 10.44
CA VAL A 54 9.82 -3.50 9.42
C VAL A 54 9.92 -2.00 9.15
N LEU A 55 8.81 -1.27 9.14
CA LEU A 55 8.81 0.19 8.92
C LEU A 55 9.22 0.98 10.17
N PHE A 56 9.10 0.42 11.39
CA PHE A 56 9.53 1.07 12.63
C PHE A 56 10.98 1.59 12.59
N PRO A 57 12.03 0.76 12.32
CA PRO A 57 13.40 1.25 12.24
C PRO A 57 13.57 2.26 11.09
N LEU A 58 12.89 2.06 9.96
CA LEU A 58 13.00 2.99 8.82
C LEU A 58 12.43 4.37 9.17
N ALA A 59 11.24 4.43 9.77
CA ALA A 59 10.59 5.65 10.23
C ALA A 59 11.42 6.37 11.32
N PHE A 60 11.92 5.61 12.30
CA PHE A 60 12.60 6.17 13.47
C PHE A 60 14.03 6.63 13.17
N VAL A 61 14.77 5.88 12.34
CA VAL A 61 16.17 6.19 11.96
C VAL A 61 16.23 7.30 10.92
N PHE A 62 15.44 7.25 9.82
CA PHE A 62 15.56 8.24 8.75
C PHE A 62 15.04 9.63 9.12
N ARG A 63 14.00 9.75 9.96
CA ARG A 63 13.42 11.07 10.27
C ARG A 63 13.68 11.60 11.67
N GLY A 64 13.66 10.74 12.67
CA GLY A 64 13.71 11.17 14.07
C GLY A 64 15.11 11.16 14.64
N PHE A 65 15.60 9.95 14.93
CA PHE A 65 16.58 9.76 15.99
C PHE A 65 17.96 10.36 15.66
N SER A 66 18.53 10.05 14.49
CA SER A 66 19.89 10.53 14.16
C SER A 66 19.93 12.05 13.96
N GLY A 67 18.93 12.62 13.29
CA GLY A 67 18.84 14.06 13.06
C GLY A 67 18.62 14.85 14.35
N GLN A 68 17.68 14.42 15.19
CA GLN A 68 17.42 15.07 16.48
C GLN A 68 18.59 14.90 17.46
N LEU A 69 19.21 13.72 17.55
CA LEU A 69 20.38 13.49 18.40
C LEU A 69 21.56 14.37 17.96
N CYS A 70 21.82 14.48 16.65
CA CYS A 70 22.85 15.36 16.12
C CYS A 70 22.52 16.84 16.35
N ASN A 71 21.25 17.25 16.26
CA ASN A 71 20.80 18.61 16.57
C ASN A 71 20.97 18.94 18.06
N TYR A 72 20.55 18.06 18.98
CA TYR A 72 20.71 18.27 20.42
C TYR A 72 22.19 18.26 20.84
N LYS A 73 23.02 17.36 20.29
CA LYS A 73 24.49 17.41 20.47
C LYS A 73 25.12 18.65 19.84
N GLY A 74 24.60 19.13 18.70
CA GLY A 74 25.02 20.38 18.08
C GLY A 74 24.72 21.60 18.95
N ILE A 75 23.55 21.64 19.59
CA ILE A 75 23.18 22.66 20.58
C ILE A 75 24.10 22.59 21.80
N GLU A 76 24.40 21.39 22.31
CA GLU A 76 25.32 21.16 23.44
C GLU A 76 26.76 21.63 23.14
N PHE A 77 27.26 21.41 21.93
CA PHE A 77 28.59 21.87 21.51
C PHE A 77 28.64 23.35 21.07
N SER A 78 27.50 24.03 20.91
CA SER A 78 27.45 25.40 20.41
C SER A 78 26.51 26.29 21.23
N SER A 79 25.32 26.61 20.71
CA SER A 79 24.27 27.34 21.44
C SER A 79 22.91 27.17 20.78
N ALA A 80 21.84 27.37 21.56
CA ALA A 80 20.47 27.39 21.04
C ALA A 80 20.26 28.48 19.96
N THR A 81 20.94 29.63 20.08
CA THR A 81 20.86 30.73 19.11
C THR A 81 21.52 30.39 17.77
N LEU A 82 22.64 29.67 17.78
CA LEU A 82 23.27 29.21 16.53
C LEU A 82 22.39 28.17 15.84
N ALA A 83 21.84 27.22 16.60
CA ALA A 83 20.97 26.19 16.06
C ALA A 83 19.69 26.77 15.43
N SER A 84 19.07 27.78 16.05
CA SER A 84 17.88 28.44 15.47
C SER A 84 18.22 29.32 14.25
N ALA A 85 19.39 29.95 14.22
CA ALA A 85 19.87 30.67 13.05
C ALA A 85 20.13 29.74 11.86
N ILE A 86 20.71 28.57 12.10
CA ILE A 86 21.00 27.57 11.06
C ILE A 86 19.72 26.84 10.60
N SER A 87 18.76 26.55 11.49
CA SER A 87 17.53 25.84 11.10
C SER A 87 16.67 26.65 10.12
N ASN A 88 16.75 27.98 10.14
CA ASN A 88 16.14 28.86 9.13
C ASN A 88 16.70 28.63 7.70
N LEU A 89 17.87 28.00 7.55
CA LEU A 89 18.45 27.63 6.26
C LEU A 89 17.89 26.31 5.70
N THR A 90 17.08 25.57 6.47
CA THR A 90 16.53 24.26 6.03
C THR A 90 15.83 24.35 4.66
N PRO A 91 14.95 25.33 4.37
CA PRO A 91 14.34 25.45 3.05
C PRO A 91 15.35 25.69 1.92
N ALA A 92 16.43 26.44 2.19
CA ALA A 92 17.48 26.71 1.21
C ALA A 92 18.33 25.46 0.93
N PHE A 93 18.67 24.68 1.96
CA PHE A 93 19.35 23.39 1.77
C PHE A 93 18.48 22.39 1.02
N THR A 94 17.18 22.30 1.35
CA THR A 94 16.22 21.45 0.62
C THR A 94 16.13 21.85 -0.85
N PHE A 95 16.07 23.14 -1.16
CA PHE A 95 16.06 23.64 -2.55
C PHE A 95 17.35 23.30 -3.31
N ILE A 96 18.53 23.53 -2.70
CA ILE A 96 19.82 23.18 -3.31
C ILE A 96 19.90 21.68 -3.60
N LEU A 97 19.44 20.82 -2.68
CA LEU A 97 19.38 19.37 -2.88
C LEU A 97 18.39 19.00 -4.00
N ALA A 98 17.18 19.58 -4.02
CA ALA A 98 16.19 19.35 -5.08
C ALA A 98 16.72 19.74 -6.48
N VAL A 99 17.51 20.83 -6.58
CA VAL A 99 18.20 21.23 -7.82
C VAL A 99 19.28 20.23 -8.22
N ILE A 100 20.11 19.77 -7.28
CA ILE A 100 21.13 18.73 -7.52
C ILE A 100 20.49 17.42 -8.01
N PHE A 101 19.39 17.00 -7.37
CA PHE A 101 18.63 15.79 -7.74
C PHE A 101 17.65 15.98 -8.91
N ARG A 102 17.53 17.20 -9.45
CA ARG A 102 16.69 17.57 -10.62
C ARG A 102 15.18 17.29 -10.43
N MET A 103 14.62 17.72 -9.31
CA MET A 103 13.25 17.38 -8.88
C MET A 103 12.16 18.43 -9.22
N GLU A 104 12.45 19.50 -9.97
CA GLU A 104 11.46 20.52 -10.36
C GLU A 104 11.17 20.57 -11.87
N ASN A 105 9.88 20.56 -12.23
CA ASN A 105 9.35 20.98 -13.53
C ASN A 105 7.98 21.66 -13.40
N LEU A 106 7.72 22.67 -14.24
CA LEU A 106 6.46 23.42 -14.25
C LEU A 106 5.95 23.57 -15.70
N ALA A 107 4.85 22.89 -16.04
CA ALA A 107 4.11 23.15 -17.28
C ALA A 107 2.64 22.67 -17.21
N LEU A 108 1.69 23.60 -17.31
CA LEU A 108 0.25 23.33 -17.34
C LEU A 108 -0.35 23.45 -18.74
N ARG A 109 -0.78 22.34 -19.35
CA ARG A 109 -1.86 22.36 -20.38
C ARG A 109 -2.55 21.00 -20.51
N CYS A 110 -3.88 20.97 -20.38
CA CYS A 110 -4.56 19.75 -19.94
C CYS A 110 -5.12 18.84 -21.05
N SER A 111 -4.24 18.21 -21.83
CA SER A 111 -4.60 16.95 -22.53
C SER A 111 -4.80 15.78 -21.55
N ILE A 112 -4.21 15.90 -20.35
CA ILE A 112 -4.16 14.87 -19.31
C ILE A 112 -5.54 14.59 -18.72
N THR A 113 -6.41 15.60 -18.51
CA THR A 113 -7.77 15.36 -17.98
C THR A 113 -8.63 14.53 -18.94
N GLN A 114 -8.52 14.75 -20.25
CA GLN A 114 -9.26 13.95 -21.25
C GLN A 114 -8.77 12.49 -21.25
N ALA A 115 -7.45 12.28 -21.21
CA ALA A 115 -6.87 10.94 -21.09
C ALA A 115 -7.28 10.25 -19.77
N LYS A 116 -7.32 10.98 -18.64
CA LYS A 116 -7.81 10.47 -17.36
C LYS A 116 -9.28 10.04 -17.42
N ILE A 117 -10.17 10.88 -17.98
CA ILE A 117 -11.60 10.54 -18.12
C ILE A 117 -11.79 9.30 -19.00
N MET A 118 -11.15 9.26 -20.17
CA MET A 118 -11.25 8.12 -21.08
C MET A 118 -10.66 6.84 -20.50
N GLY A 119 -9.52 6.93 -19.81
CA GLY A 119 -8.90 5.82 -19.07
C GLY A 119 -9.82 5.26 -17.97
N THR A 120 -10.49 6.13 -17.20
CA THR A 120 -11.48 5.72 -16.20
C THR A 120 -12.67 4.98 -16.83
N ILE A 121 -13.22 5.48 -17.94
CA ILE A 121 -14.33 4.82 -18.65
C ILE A 121 -13.91 3.43 -19.14
N VAL A 122 -12.73 3.31 -19.76
CA VAL A 122 -12.19 2.02 -20.23
C VAL A 122 -11.92 1.07 -19.06
N SER A 123 -11.37 1.56 -17.95
CA SER A 123 -11.11 0.76 -16.74
C SER A 123 -12.39 0.21 -16.11
N ILE A 124 -13.42 1.04 -15.93
CA ILE A 124 -14.73 0.63 -15.42
C ILE A 124 -15.36 -0.41 -16.36
N SER A 125 -15.32 -0.16 -17.68
CA SER A 125 -15.86 -1.09 -18.68
C SER A 125 -15.15 -2.45 -18.64
N GLY A 126 -13.81 -2.45 -18.55
CA GLY A 126 -13.02 -3.68 -18.45
C GLY A 126 -13.30 -4.46 -17.17
N ALA A 127 -13.40 -3.77 -16.02
CA ALA A 127 -13.77 -4.39 -14.75
C ALA A 127 -15.16 -5.03 -14.80
N LEU A 128 -16.16 -4.34 -15.38
CA LEU A 128 -17.50 -4.89 -15.57
C LEU A 128 -17.50 -6.12 -16.48
N VAL A 129 -16.70 -6.14 -17.55
CA VAL A 129 -16.55 -7.33 -18.40
C VAL A 129 -15.94 -8.50 -17.62
N VAL A 130 -14.87 -8.30 -16.86
CA VAL A 130 -14.25 -9.35 -16.04
C VAL A 130 -15.21 -9.88 -14.97
N VAL A 131 -16.05 -9.01 -14.41
CA VAL A 131 -17.13 -9.40 -13.49
C VAL A 131 -18.17 -10.25 -14.24
N PHE A 132 -18.78 -9.78 -15.32
CA PHE A 132 -19.82 -10.58 -16.01
C PHE A 132 -19.29 -11.82 -16.77
N TYR A 133 -17.97 -11.96 -16.95
CA TYR A 133 -17.35 -13.09 -17.65
C TYR A 133 -17.18 -14.33 -16.76
N LYS A 134 -17.98 -15.38 -17.03
CA LYS A 134 -17.85 -16.69 -16.38
C LYS A 134 -16.72 -17.53 -17.00
N GLY A 135 -15.49 -17.26 -16.58
CA GLY A 135 -14.31 -18.06 -16.93
C GLY A 135 -14.12 -19.32 -16.07
N PRO A 136 -13.37 -20.34 -16.54
CA PRO A 136 -13.07 -21.55 -15.78
C PRO A 136 -12.12 -21.30 -14.60
N THR A 137 -12.34 -21.98 -13.48
CA THR A 137 -11.53 -21.87 -12.25
C THR A 137 -10.18 -22.56 -12.38
N ILE A 138 -9.12 -21.78 -12.60
CA ILE A 138 -7.75 -22.29 -12.85
C ILE A 138 -7.11 -22.88 -11.58
N ILE A 139 -7.41 -22.34 -10.39
CA ILE A 139 -6.87 -22.85 -9.13
C ILE A 139 -7.86 -23.84 -8.50
N SER A 140 -7.73 -25.11 -8.85
CA SER A 140 -8.50 -26.21 -8.26
C SER A 140 -7.74 -26.81 -7.06
N SER A 141 -8.40 -26.89 -5.90
CA SER A 141 -7.86 -27.63 -4.75
C SER A 141 -7.97 -29.13 -5.01
N SER A 142 -6.85 -29.78 -5.30
CA SER A 142 -6.80 -31.21 -5.61
C SER A 142 -6.83 -32.05 -4.33
N GLN A 143 -8.01 -32.27 -3.78
CA GLN A 143 -8.31 -33.36 -2.85
C GLN A 143 -9.61 -34.07 -3.24
N SER A 144 -9.48 -35.24 -3.88
CA SER A 144 -10.53 -36.29 -3.92
C SER A 144 -10.78 -36.79 -2.49
N THR A 145 -11.99 -37.09 -2.00
CA THR A 145 -13.18 -37.74 -2.60
C THR A 145 -14.40 -37.44 -1.66
N SER A 146 -15.70 -37.70 -1.90
CA SER A 146 -16.40 -38.52 -2.89
C SER A 146 -17.88 -38.09 -3.12
N LEU A 147 -18.62 -38.96 -3.84
CA LEU A 147 -20.09 -39.07 -4.04
C LEU A 147 -21.07 -38.07 -3.39
N SER A 148 -21.85 -37.44 -4.28
CA SER A 148 -23.32 -37.23 -4.19
C SER A 148 -23.93 -36.39 -3.05
N LEU A 149 -24.36 -35.17 -3.35
CA LEU A 149 -25.78 -34.86 -3.62
C LEU A 149 -25.98 -33.39 -4.06
N HIS A 150 -26.94 -33.20 -4.96
CA HIS A 150 -27.61 -31.95 -5.38
C HIS A 150 -27.17 -30.63 -4.67
N SER A 151 -26.20 -29.91 -5.23
CA SER A 151 -25.91 -28.52 -4.80
C SER A 151 -26.96 -27.56 -5.39
N PRO A 152 -27.58 -26.66 -4.61
CA PRO A 152 -28.59 -25.75 -5.13
C PRO A 152 -27.91 -24.69 -6.01
N GLN A 153 -28.24 -24.70 -7.30
CA GLN A 153 -27.57 -23.90 -8.34
C GLN A 153 -27.58 -22.39 -8.06
N GLY A 154 -28.57 -21.89 -7.30
CA GLY A 154 -28.62 -20.50 -6.85
C GLY A 154 -27.57 -20.10 -5.79
N THR A 155 -27.06 -21.04 -4.97
CA THR A 155 -26.16 -20.69 -3.87
C THR A 155 -24.78 -20.21 -4.33
N SER A 156 -24.29 -20.71 -5.47
CA SER A 156 -23.02 -20.28 -6.06
C SER A 156 -23.14 -18.88 -6.66
N GLU A 157 -24.23 -18.62 -7.39
CA GLU A 157 -24.52 -17.32 -8.02
C GLU A 157 -24.64 -16.21 -6.96
N THR A 158 -25.42 -16.43 -5.90
CA THR A 158 -25.59 -15.43 -4.82
C THR A 158 -24.27 -15.12 -4.10
N ARG A 159 -23.44 -16.13 -3.81
CA ARG A 159 -22.12 -15.91 -3.18
C ARG A 159 -21.17 -15.12 -4.07
N TRP A 160 -21.21 -15.38 -5.38
CA TRP A 160 -20.38 -14.67 -6.35
C TRP A 160 -20.79 -13.19 -6.47
N VAL A 161 -22.09 -12.89 -6.55
CA VAL A 161 -22.61 -11.50 -6.55
C VAL A 161 -22.24 -10.75 -5.27
N ILE A 162 -22.39 -11.39 -4.09
CA ILE A 162 -21.98 -10.81 -2.80
C ILE A 162 -20.47 -10.50 -2.80
N GLY A 163 -19.64 -11.42 -3.32
CA GLY A 163 -18.20 -11.19 -3.46
C GLY A 163 -17.87 -9.99 -4.35
N GLY A 164 -18.55 -9.85 -5.49
CA GLY A 164 -18.40 -8.69 -6.38
C GLY A 164 -18.79 -7.36 -5.71
N LEU A 165 -19.91 -7.33 -4.97
CA LEU A 165 -20.36 -6.15 -4.23
C LEU A 165 -19.38 -5.76 -3.11
N LEU A 166 -18.85 -6.73 -2.37
CA LEU A 166 -17.84 -6.49 -1.33
C LEU A 166 -16.52 -5.94 -1.91
N LEU A 167 -16.09 -6.46 -3.07
CA LEU A 167 -14.92 -5.95 -3.79
C LEU A 167 -15.14 -4.54 -4.36
N ALA A 168 -16.34 -4.22 -4.85
CA ALA A 168 -16.67 -2.87 -5.28
C ALA A 168 -16.63 -1.89 -4.08
N ALA A 169 -17.22 -2.28 -2.94
CA ALA A 169 -17.19 -1.47 -1.72
C ALA A 169 -15.75 -1.27 -1.20
N SER A 170 -14.89 -2.30 -1.20
CA SER A 170 -13.50 -2.15 -0.75
C SER A 170 -12.68 -1.22 -1.65
N ASN A 171 -12.86 -1.28 -2.97
CA ASN A 171 -12.20 -0.37 -3.91
C ASN A 171 -12.65 1.09 -3.74
N LEU A 172 -13.94 1.33 -3.43
CA LEU A 172 -14.43 2.68 -3.08
C LEU A 172 -13.81 3.17 -1.76
N LEU A 173 -13.69 2.31 -0.75
CA LEU A 173 -13.05 2.66 0.53
C LEU A 173 -11.55 2.94 0.36
N PHE A 174 -10.82 2.14 -0.43
CA PHE A 174 -9.41 2.41 -0.75
C PHE A 174 -9.25 3.73 -1.52
N SER A 175 -10.14 4.01 -2.48
CA SER A 175 -10.13 5.29 -3.21
C SER A 175 -10.32 6.49 -2.28
N GLY A 176 -11.29 6.41 -1.35
CA GLY A 176 -11.51 7.43 -0.32
C GLY A 176 -10.31 7.58 0.62
N TRP A 177 -9.70 6.46 1.03
CA TRP A 177 -8.48 6.46 1.84
C TRP A 177 -7.31 7.15 1.13
N TYR A 178 -7.04 6.83 -0.14
CA TYR A 178 -5.97 7.49 -0.90
C TYR A 178 -6.20 8.99 -1.03
N ILE A 179 -7.45 9.44 -1.20
CA ILE A 179 -7.76 10.89 -1.19
C ILE A 179 -7.39 11.50 0.16
N VAL A 180 -7.82 10.92 1.28
CA VAL A 180 -7.46 11.41 2.63
C VAL A 180 -5.95 11.41 2.84
N GLN A 181 -5.28 10.31 2.46
CA GLN A 181 -3.83 10.16 2.54
C GLN A 181 -3.11 11.28 1.76
N THR A 182 -3.51 11.59 0.51
CA THR A 182 -2.91 12.71 -0.24
C THR A 182 -3.11 14.07 0.41
N GLN A 183 -4.22 14.33 1.12
CA GLN A 183 -4.38 15.59 1.86
C GLN A 183 -3.52 15.63 3.13
N VAL A 184 -3.43 14.52 3.87
CA VAL A 184 -2.52 14.40 5.04
C VAL A 184 -1.08 14.63 4.61
N MET A 185 -0.67 14.03 3.48
CA MET A 185 0.68 14.15 2.92
C MET A 185 1.05 15.59 2.50
N LYS A 186 0.09 16.43 2.09
CA LYS A 186 0.34 17.86 1.82
C LYS A 186 0.62 18.67 3.08
N ILE A 187 0.07 18.26 4.22
CA ILE A 187 0.24 18.94 5.51
C ILE A 187 1.49 18.41 6.23
N TYR A 188 1.76 17.11 6.09
CA TYR A 188 2.91 16.43 6.67
C TYR A 188 3.63 15.62 5.56
N PRO A 189 4.58 16.24 4.83
CA PRO A 189 5.27 15.70 3.64
C PRO A 189 6.33 14.67 4.05
N ALA A 190 5.81 13.56 4.56
CA ALA A 190 6.46 12.82 5.60
C ALA A 190 5.94 11.36 5.62
N GLU A 191 6.14 10.68 4.52
CA GLU A 191 5.42 9.48 4.09
C GLU A 191 5.58 8.30 5.04
N ILE A 192 6.83 7.98 5.36
CA ILE A 192 7.20 6.76 6.08
C ILE A 192 6.55 6.74 7.47
N VAL A 193 6.43 7.89 8.16
CA VAL A 193 5.70 7.95 9.45
C VAL A 193 4.18 7.99 9.25
N VAL A 194 3.65 8.61 8.19
CA VAL A 194 2.19 8.57 7.91
C VAL A 194 1.73 7.12 7.68
N VAL A 195 2.45 6.38 6.85
CA VAL A 195 2.17 4.95 6.60
C VAL A 195 2.46 4.11 7.84
N PHE A 196 3.57 4.34 8.57
CA PHE A 196 3.84 3.65 9.83
C PHE A 196 2.74 3.86 10.88
N LEU A 197 2.26 5.10 11.08
CA LEU A 197 1.19 5.40 12.03
C LEU A 197 -0.13 4.75 11.60
N TYR A 198 -0.44 4.75 10.31
CA TYR A 198 -1.58 4.02 9.77
C TYR A 198 -1.49 2.51 10.06
N LEU A 199 -0.35 1.88 9.76
CA LEU A 199 -0.14 0.44 10.00
C LEU A 199 -0.15 0.10 11.50
N LEU A 200 0.39 0.96 12.34
CA LEU A 200 0.35 0.84 13.81
C LEU A 200 -1.11 0.86 14.31
N CYS A 201 -1.90 1.86 13.90
CA CYS A 201 -3.32 1.94 14.23
C CYS A 201 -4.11 0.74 13.69
N ALA A 202 -3.84 0.31 12.45
CA ALA A 202 -4.46 -0.87 11.85
C ALA A 202 -4.11 -2.16 12.62
N THR A 203 -2.88 -2.29 13.12
CA THR A 203 -2.44 -3.39 13.99
C THR A 203 -3.18 -3.36 15.32
N ILE A 204 -3.27 -2.19 15.97
CA ILE A 204 -3.96 -2.00 17.26
C ILE A 204 -5.47 -2.31 17.15
N ILE A 205 -6.11 -2.00 16.04
CA ILE A 205 -7.54 -2.28 15.81
C ILE A 205 -7.77 -3.74 15.40
N SER A 206 -6.91 -4.32 14.54
CA SER A 206 -7.08 -5.69 14.06
C SER A 206 -6.71 -6.76 15.09
N ALA A 207 -5.76 -6.48 16.00
CA ALA A 207 -5.33 -7.46 17.01
C ALA A 207 -6.47 -7.90 17.95
N PRO A 208 -7.26 -7.01 18.59
CA PRO A 208 -8.42 -7.41 19.40
C PRO A 208 -9.47 -8.17 18.60
N VAL A 209 -9.78 -7.73 17.37
CA VAL A 209 -10.77 -8.40 16.51
C VAL A 209 -10.32 -9.81 16.17
N CYS A 210 -9.06 -10.01 15.81
CA CYS A 210 -8.49 -11.31 15.53
C CYS A 210 -8.46 -12.21 16.78
N LEU A 211 -8.10 -11.67 17.95
CA LEU A 211 -8.08 -12.41 19.21
C LEU A 211 -9.49 -12.87 19.67
N ILE A 212 -10.52 -12.05 19.42
CA ILE A 212 -11.91 -12.38 19.76
C ILE A 212 -12.48 -13.46 18.83
N VAL A 213 -12.23 -13.36 17.52
CA VAL A 213 -12.81 -14.28 16.54
C VAL A 213 -12.02 -15.60 16.45
N GLU A 214 -10.70 -15.55 16.55
CA GLU A 214 -9.82 -16.70 16.30
C GLU A 214 -9.22 -17.26 17.60
N GLY A 215 -10.07 -17.80 18.47
CA GLY A 215 -9.64 -18.39 19.75
C GLY A 215 -8.84 -19.71 19.64
N ASN A 216 -8.77 -20.33 18.46
CA ASN A 216 -8.08 -21.60 18.25
C ASN A 216 -6.58 -21.41 17.98
N LEU A 217 -5.72 -21.87 18.89
CA LEU A 217 -4.25 -21.80 18.75
C LEU A 217 -3.70 -22.38 17.44
N SER A 218 -4.38 -23.37 16.84
CA SER A 218 -4.01 -23.96 15.55
C SER A 218 -4.06 -22.97 14.39
N SER A 219 -4.94 -21.98 14.44
CA SER A 219 -5.09 -20.94 13.41
C SER A 219 -3.97 -19.90 13.44
N TRP A 220 -3.22 -19.79 14.55
CA TRP A 220 -2.08 -18.90 14.72
C TRP A 220 -0.74 -19.51 14.25
N ILE A 221 -0.74 -20.77 13.81
CA ILE A 221 0.46 -21.45 13.33
C ILE A 221 0.74 -21.01 11.89
N LEU A 222 1.53 -19.94 11.73
CA LEU A 222 2.05 -19.52 10.44
C LEU A 222 3.09 -20.55 9.95
N ARG A 223 2.80 -21.20 8.82
CA ARG A 223 3.66 -22.25 8.24
C ARG A 223 4.70 -21.61 7.30
N PRO A 224 5.92 -22.17 7.18
CA PRO A 224 6.94 -21.69 6.25
C PRO A 224 6.62 -22.13 4.81
N ASP A 225 5.49 -21.68 4.29
CA ASP A 225 5.00 -21.98 2.95
C ASP A 225 4.40 -20.72 2.28
N ILE A 226 3.51 -20.89 1.31
CA ILE A 226 2.82 -19.78 0.62
C ILE A 226 2.17 -18.77 1.60
N THR A 227 1.77 -19.18 2.80
CA THR A 227 1.20 -18.30 3.83
C THR A 227 2.22 -17.29 4.35
N LEU A 228 3.43 -17.75 4.71
CA LEU A 228 4.55 -16.88 5.07
C LEU A 228 5.01 -16.00 3.90
N VAL A 229 5.07 -16.55 2.68
CA VAL A 229 5.41 -15.78 1.47
C VAL A 229 4.41 -14.66 1.24
N ALA A 230 3.11 -14.92 1.39
CA ALA A 230 2.07 -13.91 1.27
C ALA A 230 2.17 -12.80 2.33
N VAL A 231 2.49 -13.14 3.58
CA VAL A 231 2.74 -12.16 4.66
C VAL A 231 3.97 -11.29 4.35
N ILE A 232 5.10 -11.89 3.94
CA ILE A 232 6.32 -11.13 3.58
C ILE A 232 6.04 -10.22 2.37
N TYR A 233 5.32 -10.73 1.36
CA TYR A 233 4.95 -9.95 0.17
C TYR A 233 4.01 -8.79 0.51
N SER A 234 3.09 -8.96 1.47
CA SER A 234 2.23 -7.87 1.94
C SER A 234 3.04 -6.73 2.58
N CYS A 235 4.11 -7.04 3.30
CA CYS A 235 5.03 -6.04 3.84
C CYS A 235 5.76 -5.28 2.73
N TYR A 236 6.23 -5.97 1.70
CA TYR A 236 6.80 -5.34 0.51
C TYR A 236 5.78 -4.40 -0.16
N SER A 237 4.52 -4.82 -0.31
CA SER A 237 3.46 -3.98 -0.89
C SER A 237 3.21 -2.69 -0.12
N HIS A 238 3.21 -2.75 1.22
CA HIS A 238 3.04 -1.56 2.07
C HIS A 238 4.26 -0.64 2.01
N MET A 239 5.47 -1.18 1.84
CA MET A 239 6.69 -0.39 1.69
C MET A 239 6.71 0.34 0.34
N VAL A 240 6.32 -0.32 -0.76
CA VAL A 240 6.17 0.30 -2.09
C VAL A 240 5.17 1.47 -2.02
N LEU A 241 4.02 1.26 -1.40
CA LEU A 241 2.98 2.29 -1.22
C LEU A 241 3.47 3.52 -0.43
N ALA A 242 4.37 3.33 0.55
CA ALA A 242 4.99 4.45 1.28
C ALA A 242 5.97 5.25 0.40
N LEU A 243 6.73 4.58 -0.46
CA LEU A 243 7.71 5.22 -1.35
C LEU A 243 7.04 5.94 -2.54
N GLU A 244 5.94 5.40 -3.06
CA GLU A 244 5.17 6.04 -4.14
C GLU A 244 4.44 7.29 -3.67
N GLY A 245 3.91 7.30 -2.44
CA GLY A 245 3.39 8.52 -1.82
C GLY A 245 4.42 9.66 -1.83
N ALA A 246 5.71 9.34 -1.63
CA ALA A 246 6.80 10.30 -1.70
C ALA A 246 6.98 10.79 -3.12
N CYS A 247 7.06 9.86 -4.07
CA CYS A 247 7.29 10.15 -5.47
C CYS A 247 6.17 11.01 -6.08
N VAL A 248 4.91 10.81 -5.67
CA VAL A 248 3.78 11.63 -6.09
C VAL A 248 3.80 13.01 -5.42
N CYS A 249 4.06 13.12 -4.12
CA CYS A 249 4.13 14.41 -3.42
C CYS A 249 5.36 15.26 -3.79
N ILE A 250 6.43 14.65 -4.29
CA ILE A 250 7.62 15.34 -4.82
C ILE A 250 7.35 16.02 -6.18
N ASN A 251 6.37 15.53 -6.96
CA ASN A 251 6.07 16.00 -8.32
C ASN A 251 4.78 16.85 -8.40
N LEU A 252 4.36 17.49 -7.29
CA LEU A 252 3.04 18.14 -7.14
C LEU A 252 3.13 19.53 -6.49
#